data_AF-A0A4V2DX24-F1
#
_entry.id   AF-A0A4V2DX24-F1
#
_cell.length_a   1.000
_cell.length_b   1.000
_cell.length_c   1.000
_cell.angle_alpha   90.00
_cell.angle_beta   90.00
_cell.angle_gamma   90.00
#
_symmetry.space_group_name_H-M   'P 1'
#
loop_
_entity.id
_entity.type
_entity.pdbx_description
1 polymer ?
#
loop_
_entity_poly.entity_id
_entity_poly.type
_entity_poly.pdbx_seq_one_letter_code
_entity_poly.pdbx_strand_id
1 'polypeptide(L)'
;NKDTPIQPVFRRKQRIDAVPRPKKNKAAPAVKHPASVKKTKVPEPPAVKPEKVPVPPTPPKKRMNIIEALGIITRYWPELFPDGQLRPMKIGLKEDLLQDKKVRELPVSVRTLTRCLSSVSYAGGYRLTVVAGTARYDKDGKPCGIVTTEEEADSVKRLEKLRKRQT
;
A
#
# COMPACT_ATOMS: atom_id res chain seq x y z
N ASN A 1 20.61 36.35 33.03
CA ASN A 1 19.90 37.30 32.16
C ASN A 1 20.56 37.41 30.81
N LYS A 2 20.10 36.62 29.83
CA LYS A 2 19.71 37.08 28.48
C LYS A 2 19.12 35.90 27.72
N ASP A 3 17.81 35.99 27.61
CA ASP A 3 16.92 35.25 26.73
C ASP A 3 17.39 35.15 25.27
N THR A 4 17.14 33.97 24.71
CA THR A 4 16.76 33.51 23.35
C THR A 4 16.32 34.55 22.29
N PRO A 5 16.17 34.21 20.97
CA PRO A 5 16.43 32.94 20.27
C PRO A 5 17.09 33.01 18.86
N ILE A 6 17.68 31.89 18.45
CA ILE A 6 18.13 31.63 17.07
C ILE A 6 16.90 31.44 16.17
N GLN A 7 16.78 32.25 15.12
CA GLN A 7 15.67 32.16 14.18
C GLN A 7 15.78 30.92 13.27
N PRO A 8 14.69 30.16 13.05
CA PRO A 8 14.68 29.08 12.06
C PRO A 8 14.57 29.66 10.65
N VAL A 9 15.59 29.41 9.81
CA VAL A 9 15.57 29.76 8.38
C VAL A 9 14.58 28.81 7.67
N PHE A 10 13.33 29.24 7.57
CA PHE A 10 12.30 28.58 6.78
C PHE A 10 12.65 28.69 5.29
N ARG A 11 13.25 27.64 4.70
CA ARG A 11 13.42 27.54 3.25
C ARG A 11 12.06 27.30 2.61
N ARG A 12 11.39 28.38 2.21
CA ARG A 12 10.12 28.40 1.47
C ARG A 12 10.24 27.50 0.22
N LYS A 13 9.55 26.35 0.23
CA LYS A 13 9.43 25.47 -0.94
C LYS A 13 8.44 26.15 -1.89
N GLN A 14 8.94 26.74 -2.98
CA GLN A 14 8.13 27.34 -4.03
C GLN A 14 7.25 26.24 -4.65
N ARG A 15 5.92 26.36 -4.48
CA ARG A 15 4.95 25.59 -5.25
C ARG A 15 4.90 26.21 -6.65
N ILE A 16 5.16 25.38 -7.66
CA ILE A 16 4.88 25.72 -9.04
C ILE A 16 3.46 25.20 -9.27
N ASP A 17 2.47 26.07 -9.11
CA ASP A 17 1.09 25.77 -9.50
C ASP A 17 1.07 25.68 -11.04
N ALA A 18 0.93 24.46 -11.55
CA ALA A 18 0.75 24.22 -12.97
C ALA A 18 -0.64 24.75 -13.38
N VAL A 19 -0.65 25.95 -13.96
CA VAL A 19 -1.82 26.53 -14.62
C VAL A 19 -2.30 25.58 -15.73
N PRO A 20 -3.59 25.20 -15.78
CA PRO A 20 -4.14 24.45 -16.90
C PRO A 20 -4.13 25.35 -18.14
N ARG A 21 -3.41 24.95 -19.21
CA ARG A 21 -3.51 25.61 -20.52
C ARG A 21 -4.89 25.31 -21.15
N PRO A 22 -5.72 26.32 -21.45
CA PRO A 22 -6.95 26.11 -22.21
C PRO A 22 -6.62 25.99 -23.70
N LYS A 23 -6.85 24.82 -24.30
CA LYS A 23 -6.88 24.69 -25.76
C LYS A 23 -8.26 25.15 -26.26
N LYS A 24 -8.31 26.38 -26.79
CA LYS A 24 -9.38 26.88 -27.66
C LYS A 24 -9.40 26.07 -28.95
N ASN A 25 -10.57 25.53 -29.29
CA ASN A 25 -11.14 25.23 -30.62
C ASN A 25 -12.52 24.61 -30.31
N LYS A 26 -13.68 25.01 -30.81
CA LYS A 26 -14.09 25.92 -31.89
C LYS A 26 -15.63 26.11 -31.72
N ALA A 27 -16.18 27.25 -32.13
CA ALA A 27 -17.62 27.58 -32.02
C ALA A 27 -18.55 26.64 -32.83
N ALA A 28 -19.81 26.57 -32.40
CA ALA A 28 -20.94 25.80 -32.96
C ALA A 28 -21.51 26.42 -34.28
N PRO A 29 -22.74 26.06 -34.73
CA PRO A 29 -23.15 24.88 -35.52
C PRO A 29 -23.69 25.25 -36.94
N ALA A 30 -24.10 24.24 -37.72
CA ALA A 30 -25.14 24.22 -38.77
C ALA A 30 -24.76 23.81 -40.21
N VAL A 31 -25.71 23.05 -40.80
CA VAL A 31 -26.09 22.90 -42.23
C VAL A 31 -25.61 21.66 -43.05
N LYS A 32 -26.52 20.66 -43.10
CA LYS A 32 -27.04 19.81 -44.23
C LYS A 32 -26.12 18.85 -45.05
N HIS A 33 -26.65 17.62 -45.24
CA HIS A 33 -26.20 16.43 -46.03
C HIS A 33 -26.17 16.68 -47.57
N PRO A 34 -25.75 15.76 -48.51
CA PRO A 34 -25.58 14.28 -48.44
C PRO A 34 -24.44 13.61 -49.28
N ALA A 35 -24.32 12.28 -49.08
CA ALA A 35 -23.97 11.19 -50.02
C ALA A 35 -22.64 11.09 -50.84
N SER A 36 -22.01 9.91 -50.65
CA SER A 36 -21.31 9.05 -51.64
C SER A 36 -19.90 9.45 -52.15
N VAL A 37 -18.92 8.54 -51.99
CA VAL A 37 -18.32 7.70 -53.06
C VAL A 37 -17.06 7.00 -52.50
N LYS A 38 -16.99 5.68 -52.70
CA LYS A 38 -15.86 4.78 -52.41
C LYS A 38 -14.61 5.15 -53.24
N LYS A 39 -13.41 5.15 -52.64
CA LYS A 39 -12.15 4.82 -53.35
C LYS A 39 -11.16 4.06 -52.44
N THR A 40 -10.74 2.92 -52.95
CA THR A 40 -9.71 1.98 -52.48
C THR A 40 -8.31 2.43 -52.95
N LYS A 41 -7.26 2.38 -52.10
CA LYS A 41 -5.86 2.01 -52.45
C LYS A 41 -4.97 1.94 -51.18
N VAL A 42 -4.58 0.73 -50.70
CA VAL A 42 -3.25 0.04 -50.80
C VAL A 42 -2.28 0.39 -49.63
N PRO A 43 -1.49 -0.59 -49.11
CA PRO A 43 -1.08 -0.69 -47.69
C PRO A 43 0.33 -0.15 -47.40
N GLU A 44 0.57 0.25 -46.15
CA GLU A 44 1.87 0.69 -45.60
C GLU A 44 2.29 -0.27 -44.45
N PRO A 45 3.58 -0.66 -44.33
CA PRO A 45 4.05 -1.86 -43.61
C PRO A 45 3.93 -1.79 -42.07
N PRO A 46 4.02 -2.94 -41.36
CA PRO A 46 3.65 -3.03 -39.95
C PRO A 46 4.59 -2.24 -39.03
N ALA A 47 3.97 -1.43 -38.17
CA ALA A 47 4.62 -0.69 -37.11
C ALA A 47 5.46 -1.61 -36.21
N VAL A 48 6.77 -1.35 -36.16
CA VAL A 48 7.71 -1.94 -35.21
C VAL A 48 7.29 -1.54 -33.81
N LYS A 49 6.97 -2.53 -32.97
CA LYS A 49 6.66 -2.35 -31.55
C LYS A 49 7.91 -1.78 -30.86
N PRO A 50 7.83 -0.66 -30.12
CA PRO A 50 8.99 -0.16 -29.39
C PRO A 50 9.32 -1.12 -28.25
N GLU A 51 10.53 -1.67 -28.32
CA GLU A 51 11.13 -2.55 -27.34
C GLU A 51 11.22 -1.85 -25.97
N LYS A 52 10.64 -2.48 -24.95
CA LYS A 52 10.50 -1.90 -23.61
C LYS A 52 11.85 -1.96 -22.91
N VAL A 53 12.55 -0.83 -22.87
CA VAL A 53 13.81 -0.67 -22.13
C VAL A 53 13.65 -1.20 -20.69
N PRO A 54 14.52 -2.09 -20.20
CA PRO A 54 14.40 -2.64 -18.85
C PRO A 54 14.59 -1.53 -17.82
N VAL A 55 13.52 -1.16 -17.11
CA VAL A 55 13.63 -0.26 -15.96
C VAL A 55 14.40 -1.01 -14.86
N PRO A 56 15.47 -0.42 -14.28
CA PRO A 56 16.21 -1.07 -13.20
C PRO A 56 15.29 -1.39 -12.02
N PRO A 57 15.49 -2.55 -11.35
CA PRO A 57 14.63 -2.96 -10.25
C PRO A 57 14.68 -1.89 -9.14
N THR A 58 13.51 -1.36 -8.78
CA THR A 58 13.41 -0.38 -7.70
C THR A 58 13.84 -1.03 -6.39
N PRO A 59 14.71 -0.38 -5.60
CA PRO A 59 15.20 -0.96 -4.35
C PRO A 59 14.04 -1.26 -3.39
N PRO A 60 14.13 -2.34 -2.60
CA PRO A 60 13.07 -2.72 -1.68
C PRO A 60 12.84 -1.63 -0.64
N LYS A 61 11.57 -1.31 -0.39
CA LYS A 61 11.18 -0.33 0.64
C LYS A 61 11.62 -0.82 2.02
N LYS A 62 12.44 -0.02 2.73
CA LYS A 62 12.84 -0.29 4.12
C LYS A 62 11.61 -0.25 5.02
N ARG A 63 11.32 -1.38 5.70
CA ARG A 63 10.20 -1.53 6.64
C ARG A 63 10.63 -1.14 8.06
N MET A 64 9.65 -0.89 8.93
CA MET A 64 9.89 -0.70 10.37
C MET A 64 10.35 -2.03 10.98
N ASN A 65 11.16 -1.98 12.04
CA ASN A 65 11.56 -3.17 12.79
C ASN A 65 10.31 -3.89 13.33
N ILE A 66 10.30 -5.22 13.28
CA ILE A 66 9.18 -6.03 13.77
C ILE A 66 8.96 -5.85 15.27
N ILE A 67 10.02 -5.75 16.06
CA ILE A 67 9.94 -5.61 17.52
C ILE A 67 9.28 -4.27 17.88
N GLU A 68 9.69 -3.18 17.20
CA GLU A 68 9.07 -1.87 17.35
C GLU A 68 7.60 -1.88 16.92
N ALA A 69 7.29 -2.54 15.81
CA ALA A 69 5.92 -2.64 15.31
C ALA A 69 4.99 -3.37 16.29
N LEU A 70 5.46 -4.49 16.86
CA LEU A 70 4.73 -5.25 17.88
C LEU A 70 4.60 -4.46 19.18
N GLY A 71 5.66 -3.78 19.63
CA GLY A 71 5.60 -2.94 20.82
C GLY A 71 4.57 -1.81 20.70
N ILE A 72 4.48 -1.19 19.51
CA ILE A 72 3.46 -0.16 19.25
C ILE A 72 2.05 -0.78 19.24
N ILE A 73 1.83 -1.89 18.54
CA ILE A 73 0.48 -2.48 18.42
C ILE A 73 0.00 -3.01 19.77
N THR A 74 0.84 -3.81 20.45
CA THR A 74 0.50 -4.47 21.73
C THR A 74 0.19 -3.45 22.84
N ARG A 75 0.78 -2.24 22.77
CA ARG A 75 0.48 -1.15 23.71
C ARG A 75 -0.99 -0.71 23.69
N TYR A 76 -1.65 -0.79 22.54
CA TYR A 76 -3.04 -0.33 22.38
C TYR A 76 -4.03 -1.50 22.20
N TRP A 77 -3.58 -2.60 21.59
CA TRP A 77 -4.35 -3.81 21.34
C TRP A 77 -3.56 -5.03 21.81
N PRO A 78 -3.46 -5.27 23.13
CA PRO A 78 -2.71 -6.39 23.67
C PRO A 78 -3.32 -7.75 23.28
N GLU A 79 -4.64 -7.83 23.21
CA GLU A 79 -5.39 -9.05 22.86
C GLU A 79 -5.12 -9.57 21.44
N LEU A 80 -4.64 -8.70 20.54
CA LEU A 80 -4.33 -9.08 19.16
C LEU A 80 -3.03 -9.91 19.08
N PHE A 81 -2.05 -9.59 19.94
CA PHE A 81 -0.75 -10.26 20.00
C PHE A 81 -0.38 -10.51 21.47
N PRO A 82 -0.99 -11.53 22.11
CA PRO A 82 -0.67 -11.86 23.49
C PRO A 82 0.82 -12.20 23.60
N ASP A 83 1.49 -11.62 24.58
CA ASP A 83 2.94 -11.76 24.83
C ASP A 83 3.83 -11.38 23.63
N GLY A 84 3.31 -10.59 22.69
CA GLY A 84 4.00 -10.26 21.44
C GLY A 84 4.12 -11.44 20.47
N GLN A 85 3.38 -12.52 20.69
CA GLN A 85 3.39 -13.69 19.81
C GLN A 85 2.63 -13.41 18.51
N LEU A 86 3.27 -13.70 17.38
CA LEU A 86 2.66 -13.55 16.07
C LEU A 86 1.56 -14.58 15.85
N ARG A 87 0.40 -14.14 15.36
CA ARG A 87 -0.77 -14.98 15.04
C ARG A 87 -1.47 -14.48 13.77
N PRO A 88 -2.19 -15.33 13.02
CA PRO A 88 -2.91 -14.91 11.82
C PRO A 88 -3.95 -13.82 12.12
N MET A 89 -3.84 -12.69 11.44
CA MET A 89 -4.77 -11.57 11.59
C MET A 89 -6.05 -11.77 10.76
N LYS A 90 -7.16 -11.24 11.28
CA LYS A 90 -8.42 -11.10 10.54
C LYS A 90 -8.22 -10.31 9.23
N ILE A 91 -8.92 -10.72 8.18
CA ILE A 91 -8.96 -9.97 6.91
C ILE A 91 -9.68 -8.65 7.17
N GLY A 92 -9.07 -7.53 6.77
CA GLY A 92 -9.66 -6.20 7.00
C GLY A 92 -9.40 -5.61 8.38
N LEU A 93 -8.60 -6.28 9.23
CA LEU A 93 -8.26 -5.80 10.59
C LEU A 93 -7.79 -4.33 10.64
N LYS A 94 -7.12 -3.85 9.58
CA LYS A 94 -6.71 -2.44 9.49
C LYS A 94 -7.89 -1.49 9.66
N GLU A 95 -9.03 -1.75 9.02
CA GLU A 95 -10.21 -0.89 9.10
C GLU A 95 -10.81 -0.94 10.50
N ASP A 96 -10.92 -2.14 11.08
CA ASP A 96 -11.42 -2.35 12.44
C ASP A 96 -10.58 -1.57 13.47
N LEU A 97 -9.25 -1.59 13.34
CA LEU A 97 -8.35 -0.82 14.19
C LEU A 97 -8.46 0.70 13.96
N LEU A 98 -8.74 1.14 12.73
CA LEU A 98 -8.93 2.55 12.44
C LEU A 98 -10.25 3.09 13.01
N GLN A 99 -11.31 2.28 12.98
CA GLN A 99 -12.58 2.60 13.62
C GLN A 99 -12.44 2.65 15.14
N ASP A 100 -11.82 1.62 15.72
CA ASP A 100 -11.58 1.56 17.17
C ASP A 100 -10.70 2.72 17.66
N LYS A 101 -9.68 3.10 16.88
CA LYS A 101 -8.84 4.28 17.14
C LYS A 101 -9.64 5.60 17.10
N LYS A 102 -10.71 5.70 16.31
CA LYS A 102 -11.61 6.87 16.32
C LYS A 102 -12.50 6.85 17.56
N VAL A 103 -13.04 5.69 17.93
CA VAL A 103 -13.92 5.53 19.10
C VAL A 103 -13.18 5.77 20.41
N ARG A 104 -11.96 5.25 20.56
CA ARG A 104 -11.12 5.39 21.76
C ARG A 104 -10.19 6.61 21.71
N GLU A 105 -10.24 7.40 20.63
CA GLU A 105 -9.41 8.58 20.39
C GLU A 105 -7.89 8.36 20.63
N LEU A 106 -7.37 7.19 20.23
CA LEU A 106 -6.00 6.80 20.58
C LEU A 106 -4.94 7.72 19.94
N PRO A 107 -3.82 8.00 20.65
CA PRO A 107 -2.72 8.86 20.18
C PRO A 107 -1.79 8.13 19.19
N VAL A 108 -2.34 7.32 18.29
CA VAL A 108 -1.59 6.59 17.25
C VAL A 108 -1.87 7.19 15.89
N SER A 109 -0.82 7.58 15.15
CA SER A 109 -1.05 8.03 13.78
C SER A 109 -1.50 6.88 12.87
N VAL A 110 -2.45 7.14 11.97
CA VAL A 110 -2.92 6.18 10.96
C VAL A 110 -1.77 5.63 10.11
N ARG A 111 -0.78 6.48 9.82
CA ARG A 111 0.44 6.12 9.09
C ARG A 111 1.30 5.16 9.89
N THR A 112 1.49 5.41 11.18
CA THR A 112 2.23 4.52 12.08
C THR A 112 1.54 3.16 12.13
N LEU A 113 0.22 3.12 12.38
CA LEU A 113 -0.55 1.88 12.40
C LEU A 113 -0.41 1.07 11.11
N THR A 114 -0.55 1.73 9.96
CA THR A 114 -0.39 1.07 8.65
C THR A 114 1.03 0.53 8.45
N ARG A 115 2.05 1.25 8.91
CA ARG A 115 3.45 0.78 8.86
C ARG A 115 3.68 -0.42 9.76
N CYS A 116 3.15 -0.40 10.99
CA CYS A 116 3.27 -1.50 11.94
C CYS A 116 2.64 -2.77 11.38
N LEU A 117 1.38 -2.70 10.95
CA LEU A 117 0.68 -3.85 10.33
C LEU A 117 1.43 -4.38 9.10
N SER A 118 1.89 -3.47 8.23
CA SER A 118 2.64 -3.88 7.02
C SER A 118 4.00 -4.51 7.35
N SER A 119 4.66 -4.10 8.43
CA SER A 119 5.88 -4.74 8.92
C SER A 119 5.59 -6.15 9.45
N VAL A 120 4.56 -6.29 10.30
CA VAL A 120 4.14 -7.57 10.87
C VAL A 120 3.77 -8.57 9.77
N SER A 121 2.88 -8.23 8.83
CA SER A 121 2.46 -9.14 7.75
C SER A 121 3.59 -9.57 6.82
N TYR A 122 4.67 -8.78 6.73
CA TYR A 122 5.79 -9.10 5.85
C TYR A 122 6.89 -9.90 6.54
N ALA A 123 6.89 -9.94 7.87
CA ALA A 123 7.85 -10.68 8.65
C ALA A 123 7.79 -12.17 8.30
N GLY A 124 8.97 -12.80 8.20
CA GLY A 124 9.05 -14.25 7.98
C GLY A 124 8.34 -15.03 9.09
N GLY A 125 8.50 -14.61 10.35
CA GLY A 125 7.83 -15.22 11.50
C GLY A 125 6.30 -15.19 11.40
N TYR A 126 5.71 -14.11 10.87
CA TYR A 126 4.26 -14.05 10.67
C TYR A 126 3.80 -15.01 9.58
N ARG A 127 4.57 -15.15 8.51
CA ARG A 127 4.22 -16.08 7.42
C ARG A 127 4.20 -17.53 7.87
N LEU A 128 5.05 -17.89 8.82
CA LEU A 128 5.07 -19.23 9.44
C LEU A 128 3.82 -19.54 10.28
N THR A 129 3.07 -18.53 10.72
CA THR A 129 1.86 -18.74 11.54
C THR A 129 0.63 -18.96 10.67
N VAL A 130 0.69 -18.63 9.37
CA VAL A 130 -0.40 -18.81 8.40
C VAL A 130 -0.40 -20.28 7.94
N VAL A 131 -0.95 -21.15 8.78
CA VAL A 131 -1.11 -22.60 8.56
C VAL A 131 -2.59 -22.93 8.37
N ALA A 132 -2.92 -23.79 7.40
CA ALA A 132 -4.31 -24.16 7.14
C ALA A 132 -4.99 -24.73 8.39
N GLY A 133 -6.26 -24.38 8.59
CA GLY A 133 -7.02 -24.79 9.78
C GLY A 133 -6.78 -23.94 11.02
N THR A 134 -5.82 -23.01 11.01
CA THR A 134 -5.62 -22.07 12.11
C THR A 134 -6.68 -20.98 12.10
N ALA A 135 -7.21 -20.62 13.27
CA ALA A 135 -8.12 -19.49 13.43
C ALA A 135 -7.40 -18.15 13.22
N ARG A 136 -8.10 -17.20 12.61
CA ARG A 136 -7.66 -15.80 12.54
C ARG A 136 -8.17 -15.03 13.74
N TYR A 137 -7.44 -14.01 14.18
CA TYR A 137 -7.80 -13.24 15.36
C TYR A 137 -8.17 -11.80 15.00
N ASP A 138 -9.23 -11.30 15.63
CA ASP A 138 -9.66 -9.90 15.57
C ASP A 138 -8.90 -9.04 16.62
N LYS A 139 -9.13 -7.73 16.62
CA LYS A 139 -8.57 -6.75 17.57
C LYS A 139 -8.81 -7.10 19.05
N ASP A 140 -9.88 -7.83 19.33
CA ASP A 140 -10.29 -8.26 20.66
C ASP A 140 -9.83 -9.70 20.98
N GLY A 141 -8.95 -10.29 20.18
CA GLY A 141 -8.47 -11.67 20.37
C GLY A 141 -9.52 -12.74 20.05
N LYS A 142 -10.66 -12.38 19.47
CA LYS A 142 -11.72 -13.31 19.10
C LYS A 142 -11.40 -14.03 17.79
N PRO A 143 -11.65 -15.34 17.67
CA PRO A 143 -11.48 -16.06 16.42
C PRO A 143 -12.47 -15.55 15.37
N CYS A 144 -11.97 -15.18 14.19
CA CYS A 144 -12.74 -14.63 13.08
C CYS A 144 -12.31 -15.25 11.76
N GLY A 145 -12.82 -16.46 11.51
CA GLY A 145 -12.52 -17.24 10.31
C GLY A 145 -11.29 -18.13 10.45
N ILE A 146 -11.03 -18.90 9.41
CA ILE A 146 -10.00 -19.95 9.36
C ILE A 146 -9.09 -19.67 8.15
N VAL A 147 -7.81 -19.94 8.30
CA VAL A 147 -6.84 -19.88 7.20
C VAL A 147 -7.09 -21.05 6.23
N THR A 148 -7.21 -20.74 4.95
CA THR A 148 -7.40 -21.77 3.90
C THR A 148 -6.07 -22.36 3.45
N THR A 149 -6.11 -23.55 2.84
CA THR A 149 -4.93 -24.22 2.28
C THR A 149 -4.25 -23.39 1.17
N GLU A 150 -5.03 -22.64 0.40
CA GLU A 150 -4.51 -21.74 -0.65
C GLU A 150 -3.67 -20.60 -0.06
N GLU A 151 -4.11 -20.04 1.08
CA GLU A 151 -3.41 -18.96 1.76
C GLU A 151 -2.10 -19.42 2.40
N GLU A 152 -2.08 -20.62 2.97
CA GLU A 152 -0.85 -21.26 3.46
C GLU A 152 0.16 -21.43 2.31
N ALA A 153 -0.28 -21.96 1.16
CA ALA A 153 0.58 -22.13 0.00
C ALA A 153 1.16 -20.80 -0.53
N ASP A 154 0.37 -19.72 -0.59
CA ASP A 154 0.92 -18.39 -0.94
C ASP A 154 1.89 -17.90 0.13
N SER A 155 1.59 -18.12 1.42
CA SER A 155 2.46 -17.72 2.52
C SER A 155 3.84 -18.36 2.41
N VAL A 156 3.90 -19.68 2.17
CA VAL A 156 5.14 -20.45 1.96
C VAL A 156 5.90 -19.92 0.74
N LYS A 157 5.22 -19.77 -0.41
CA LYS A 157 5.82 -19.23 -1.65
C LYS A 157 6.42 -17.84 -1.45
N ARG A 158 5.78 -16.99 -0.65
CA ARG A 158 6.27 -15.64 -0.33
C ARG A 158 7.42 -15.67 0.66
N LEU A 159 7.41 -16.61 1.61
CA LEU A 159 8.49 -16.82 2.56
C LEU A 159 9.78 -17.27 1.84
N GLU A 160 9.68 -18.19 0.87
CA GLU A 160 10.81 -18.59 0.03
C GLU A 160 11.41 -17.40 -0.74
N LYS A 161 10.56 -16.56 -1.33
CA LYS A 161 10.99 -15.32 -2.00
C LYS A 161 11.67 -14.34 -1.03
N LEU A 162 11.25 -14.32 0.23
CA LEU A 162 11.87 -13.48 1.26
C LEU A 162 13.26 -14.02 1.62
N ARG A 163 13.41 -15.33 1.79
CA ARG A 163 14.69 -16.00 2.06
C ARG A 163 15.71 -15.74 0.94
N LYS A 164 15.30 -15.91 -0.33
CA LYS A 164 16.13 -15.64 -1.52
C LYS A 164 16.60 -14.19 -1.66
N ARG A 165 15.99 -13.23 -0.96
CA ARG A 165 16.41 -11.81 -0.96
C ARG A 165 17.39 -11.47 0.16
N GLN A 166 17.51 -12.36 1.15
CA GLN A 166 18.40 -12.20 2.29
C GLN A 166 19.72 -12.95 2.10
N THR A 167 19.74 -13.95 1.21
CA THR A 167 20.95 -14.56 0.65
C THR A 167 21.53 -13.66 -0.43
#